data_AF-A0A445J4S4-F1
#
_entry.id   AF-A0A445J4S4-F1
#
_cell.length_a   1.000
_cell.length_b   1.000
_cell.length_c   1.000
_cell.angle_alpha   90.00
_cell.angle_beta   90.00
_cell.angle_gamma   90.00
#
_symmetry.space_group_name_H-M   'P 1'
#
loop_
_entity.id
_entity.type
_entity.pdbx_description
1 polymer ?
#
loop_
_entity_poly.entity_id
_entity_poly.type
_entity_poly.pdbx_seq_one_letter_code
_entity_poly.pdbx_strand_id
1 'polypeptide(L)'
;MGFRIAGIIRRASFSTTQAASKRVEVPKGYLAVYVGDKMRRFMIPVSYLNQPSFQELLNQAEEEFGYDHPTGGLTIPCQEDEFLNVTSRLNEL
;
A
#
# COMPACT_ATOMS: atom_id res chain seq x y z
N MET A 1 -5.57 -36.40 -32.35
CA MET A 1 -4.56 -35.46 -31.84
C MET A 1 -4.86 -34.09 -32.42
N GLY A 2 -5.58 -33.24 -31.68
CA GLY A 2 -6.06 -31.95 -32.17
C GLY A 2 -5.38 -30.81 -31.43
N PHE A 3 -4.64 -29.97 -32.15
CA PHE A 3 -4.15 -28.70 -31.66
C PHE A 3 -5.18 -27.62 -32.03
N ARG A 4 -5.71 -26.90 -31.04
CA ARG A 4 -6.53 -25.71 -31.24
C ARG A 4 -5.90 -24.57 -30.46
N ILE A 5 -5.15 -23.75 -31.18
CA ILE A 5 -4.74 -22.41 -30.76
C ILE A 5 -5.95 -21.48 -30.92
N ALA A 6 -6.44 -20.94 -29.80
CA ALA A 6 -7.31 -19.77 -29.78
C ALA A 6 -7.21 -19.05 -28.43
N GLY A 7 -6.86 -17.76 -28.47
CA GLY A 7 -7.19 -16.80 -27.41
C GLY A 7 -6.06 -16.44 -26.45
N ILE A 8 -5.09 -15.65 -26.91
CA ILE A 8 -4.23 -14.82 -26.04
C ILE A 8 -5.10 -13.74 -25.40
N ILE A 9 -5.73 -14.04 -24.26
CA ILE A 9 -6.15 -13.00 -23.32
C ILE A 9 -5.01 -12.88 -22.31
N ARG A 10 -4.12 -11.91 -22.56
CA ARG A 10 -3.22 -11.38 -21.52
C ARG A 10 -4.09 -10.75 -20.44
N ARG A 11 -4.60 -11.57 -19.53
CA ARG A 11 -4.98 -11.10 -18.21
C ARG A 11 -3.67 -11.07 -17.43
N ALA A 12 -3.16 -9.88 -17.15
CA ALA A 12 -2.08 -9.67 -16.21
C ALA A 12 -2.54 -10.21 -14.85
N SER A 13 -2.40 -11.52 -14.68
CA SER A 13 -2.51 -12.19 -13.42
C SER A 13 -1.14 -11.98 -12.82
N PHE A 14 -1.04 -10.97 -11.95
CA PHE A 14 0.12 -10.81 -11.09
C PHE A 14 0.19 -12.05 -10.20
N SER A 15 0.80 -13.10 -10.74
CA SER A 15 1.10 -14.33 -10.03
C SER A 15 2.07 -13.95 -8.93
N THR A 16 1.56 -13.89 -7.70
CA THR A 16 2.33 -13.81 -6.47
C THR A 16 3.40 -14.90 -6.49
N THR A 17 4.63 -14.52 -6.80
CA THR A 17 5.81 -15.37 -6.56
C THR A 17 5.95 -15.49 -5.06
N GLN A 18 5.59 -16.66 -4.56
CA GLN A 18 5.76 -17.10 -3.19
C GLN A 18 7.26 -17.24 -2.91
N ALA A 19 7.88 -16.18 -2.40
CA ALA A 19 9.22 -16.22 -1.83
C ALA A 19 9.09 -16.26 -0.31
N ALA A 20 9.44 -17.41 0.25
CA ALA A 20 9.46 -17.71 1.67
C ALA A 20 10.27 -16.66 2.45
N SER A 21 9.57 -15.88 3.25
CA SER A 21 10.08 -15.27 4.47
C SER A 21 8.85 -15.05 5.34
N LYS A 22 8.98 -15.16 6.67
CA LYS A 22 7.88 -14.93 7.62
C LYS A 22 7.46 -13.44 7.60
N ARG A 23 6.99 -12.94 6.46
CA ARG A 23 6.35 -11.65 6.32
C ARG A 23 5.00 -11.82 6.98
N VAL A 24 4.83 -11.15 8.12
CA VAL A 24 3.53 -10.84 8.74
C VAL A 24 2.48 -10.82 7.65
N GLU A 25 1.64 -11.86 7.63
CA GLU A 25 0.64 -12.06 6.59
C GLU A 25 -0.31 -10.87 6.67
N VAL A 26 -0.07 -9.86 5.84
CA VAL A 26 -0.94 -8.69 5.78
C VAL A 26 -2.25 -9.22 5.22
N PRO A 27 -3.36 -9.15 5.96
CA PRO A 27 -4.64 -9.59 5.46
C PRO A 27 -4.92 -8.86 4.15
N LYS A 28 -5.43 -9.61 3.17
CA LYS A 28 -5.66 -9.11 1.83
C LYS A 28 -6.52 -7.84 1.92
N GLY A 29 -6.02 -6.73 1.36
CA GLY A 29 -6.68 -5.44 1.47
C GLY A 29 -6.18 -4.52 2.57
N TYR A 30 -5.04 -4.82 3.21
CA TYR A 30 -4.35 -3.90 4.11
C TYR A 30 -2.93 -3.59 3.62
N LEU A 31 -2.48 -2.36 3.85
CA LEU A 31 -1.15 -1.84 3.53
C LEU A 31 -0.41 -1.44 4.81
N ALA A 32 0.88 -1.73 4.86
CA ALA A 32 1.77 -1.25 5.93
C ALA A 32 2.29 0.16 5.58
N VAL A 33 2.07 1.11 6.49
CA VAL A 33 2.48 2.50 6.37
C VAL A 33 3.37 2.88 7.55
N TYR A 34 4.47 3.55 7.29
CA TYR A 34 5.40 4.06 8.28
C TYR A 34 5.21 5.56 8.43
N VAL A 35 4.98 6.03 9.64
CA VAL A 35 4.64 7.43 9.90
C VAL A 35 5.61 8.04 10.91
N GLY A 36 6.02 9.27 10.61
CA GLY A 36 6.86 10.10 11.47
C GLY A 36 8.31 9.62 11.61
N ASP A 37 9.07 10.37 12.40
CA ASP A 37 10.51 10.14 12.65
C ASP A 37 10.80 8.77 13.29
N LYS A 38 9.87 8.28 14.12
CA LYS A 38 9.95 6.96 14.76
C LYS A 38 9.65 5.80 13.81
N MET A 39 9.32 6.09 12.54
CA MET A 39 8.90 5.10 11.53
C MET A 39 7.89 4.11 12.10
N ARG A 40 6.85 4.63 12.74
CA ARG A 40 5.88 3.77 13.41
C ARG A 40 5.00 3.11 12.36
N ARG A 41 4.91 1.77 12.44
CA ARG A 41 4.15 0.98 11.47
C ARG A 41 2.67 0.96 11.82
N PHE A 42 1.85 1.42 10.88
CA PHE A 42 0.40 1.33 10.87
C PHE A 42 -0.07 0.38 9.76
N MET A 43 -1.20 -0.28 9.98
CA MET A 43 -1.86 -1.09 8.96
C MET A 43 -3.18 -0.43 8.61
N ILE A 44 -3.30 0.05 7.38
CA ILE A 44 -4.52 0.70 6.89
C ILE A 44 -5.18 -0.14 5.80
N PRO A 45 -6.51 -0.09 5.66
CA PRO A 45 -7.17 -0.69 4.51
C PRO A 45 -6.71 -0.03 3.20
N VAL A 46 -6.56 -0.81 2.13
CA VAL A 46 -6.24 -0.27 0.79
C VAL A 46 -7.33 0.65 0.26
N SER A 47 -8.55 0.57 0.80
CA SER A 47 -9.65 1.48 0.49
C SER A 47 -9.31 2.94 0.81
N TYR A 48 -8.41 3.19 1.76
CA TYR A 48 -8.01 4.54 2.13
C TYR A 48 -7.18 5.20 1.03
N LEU A 49 -6.45 4.42 0.22
CA LEU A 49 -5.69 4.93 -0.92
C LEU A 49 -6.56 5.59 -2.00
N ASN A 50 -7.85 5.22 -2.05
CA ASN A 50 -8.81 5.79 -3.00
C ASN A 50 -9.45 7.10 -2.50
N GLN A 51 -9.11 7.54 -1.28
CA GLN A 51 -9.67 8.76 -0.71
C GLN A 51 -8.78 9.95 -1.06
N PRO A 52 -9.35 11.06 -1.55
CA PRO A 52 -8.56 12.20 -2.03
C PRO A 52 -7.66 12.76 -0.93
N SER A 53 -8.13 12.80 0.32
CA SER A 53 -7.32 13.24 1.47
C SER A 53 -6.08 12.37 1.70
N PHE A 54 -6.17 11.07 1.40
CA PHE A 54 -5.02 10.18 1.53
C PHE A 54 -4.09 10.29 0.32
N GLN A 55 -4.63 10.52 -0.88
CA GLN A 55 -3.82 10.75 -2.08
C GLN A 55 -2.95 12.02 -1.97
N GLU A 56 -3.45 13.08 -1.35
CA GLU A 56 -2.66 14.28 -1.07
C GLU A 56 -1.47 13.96 -0.13
N LEU A 57 -1.70 13.14 0.91
CA LEU A 57 -0.63 12.66 1.79
C LEU A 57 0.40 11.80 1.06
N LEU A 58 -0.05 10.95 0.12
CA LEU A 58 0.83 10.14 -0.73
C LEU A 58 1.68 11.00 -1.65
N ASN A 59 1.09 12.06 -2.22
CA ASN A 59 1.80 12.97 -3.10
C ASN A 59 2.90 13.72 -2.35
N GLN A 60 2.56 14.27 -1.18
CA GLN A 60 3.55 14.90 -0.30
C GLN A 60 4.66 13.94 0.14
N ALA A 61 4.31 12.68 0.40
CA ALA A 61 5.28 11.63 0.70
C ALA A 61 6.22 11.32 -0.47
N GLU A 62 5.67 11.27 -1.68
CA GLU A 62 6.43 11.06 -2.91
C GLU A 62 7.37 12.25 -3.21
N GLU A 63 6.93 13.49 -3.00
CA GLU A 63 7.78 14.67 -3.20
C GLU A 63 8.98 14.71 -2.21
N GLU A 64 8.78 14.26 -0.96
CA GLU A 64 9.84 14.30 0.06
C GLU A 64 10.78 13.10 0.02
N PHE A 65 10.23 11.88 -0.07
CA PHE A 65 11.01 10.63 0.00
C PHE A 65 11.20 9.95 -1.37
N GLY A 66 10.52 10.40 -2.41
CA GLY A 66 10.47 9.69 -3.69
C GLY A 66 9.86 8.29 -3.54
N TYR A 67 10.25 7.40 -4.45
CA TYR A 67 9.85 5.98 -4.43
C TYR A 67 10.83 5.08 -3.68
N ASP A 68 11.92 5.65 -3.13
CA ASP A 68 12.98 4.87 -2.49
C ASP A 68 12.65 4.66 -1.01
N HIS A 69 11.93 3.57 -0.74
CA HIS A 69 11.57 3.19 0.62
C HIS A 69 12.35 1.95 1.05
N PRO A 70 13.40 2.08 1.89
CA PRO A 70 14.27 0.96 2.27
C PRO A 70 13.51 -0.15 3.00
N THR A 71 12.39 0.18 3.64
CA THR A 71 11.56 -0.75 4.43
C THR A 71 10.50 -1.47 3.59
N GLY A 72 10.44 -1.23 2.27
CA GLY A 72 9.51 -1.91 1.34
C GLY A 72 8.02 -1.64 1.63
N GLY A 73 7.71 -0.53 2.30
CA GLY A 73 6.36 -0.06 2.57
C GLY A 73 6.25 1.44 2.32
N LEU A 74 5.04 1.98 2.49
CA LEU A 74 4.76 3.39 2.27
C LEU A 74 5.23 4.21 3.46
N THR A 75 6.04 5.24 3.24
CA THR A 75 6.49 6.15 4.31
C THR A 75 5.80 7.50 4.14
N ILE A 76 5.09 7.98 5.17
CA ILE A 76 4.40 9.28 5.11
C ILE A 76 5.15 10.29 6.01
N PRO A 77 5.61 11.44 5.46
CA PRO A 77 6.22 12.54 6.20
C PRO A 77 5.15 13.38 6.87
N CYS A 78 4.36 12.77 7.74
CA CYS A 78 3.43 13.51 8.58
C CYS A 78 3.60 13.09 10.03
N GLN A 79 3.12 13.93 10.93
CA GLN A 79 3.11 13.60 12.35
C GLN A 79 2.17 12.42 12.61
N GLU A 80 2.50 11.61 13.61
CA GLU A 80 1.66 10.48 14.02
C GLU A 80 0.21 10.94 14.27
N ASP A 81 0.02 12.09 14.94
CA ASP A 81 -1.29 12.67 15.24
C ASP A 81 -2.07 13.06 13.98
N GLU A 82 -1.41 13.63 12.97
CA GLU A 82 -2.07 14.04 11.72
C GLU A 82 -2.51 12.81 10.90
N PHE A 83 -1.65 11.79 10.82
CA PHE A 83 -2.00 10.52 10.20
C PHE A 83 -3.18 9.85 10.91
N LEU A 84 -3.17 9.83 12.24
CA LEU A 84 -4.27 9.28 13.04
C LEU A 84 -5.57 10.06 12.84
N ASN A 85 -5.51 11.38 12.76
CA ASN A 85 -6.68 12.22 12.48
C ASN A 85 -7.28 11.90 11.10
N VAL A 86 -6.46 11.78 10.07
CA VAL A 86 -6.92 11.40 8.72
C VAL A 86 -7.47 9.96 8.73
N THR A 87 -6.74 9.03 9.33
CA THR A 87 -7.14 7.61 9.42
C THR A 87 -8.44 7.43 10.21
N SER A 88 -8.67 8.22 11.27
CA SER A 88 -9.89 8.22 12.07
C SER A 88 -11.09 8.70 11.26
N ARG A 89 -10.93 9.82 10.54
CA ARG A 89 -11.99 10.35 9.66
C ARG A 89 -12.34 9.40 8.53
N LEU A 90 -11.36 8.62 8.06
CA LEU A 90 -11.54 7.59 7.05
C LEU A 90 -12.18 6.30 7.60
N ASN A 91 -12.09 6.06 8.91
CA ASN A 91 -12.70 4.91 9.59
C ASN A 91 -14.18 5.11 9.91
N GLU A 92 -14.66 6.36 9.92
CA GLU A 92 -16.06 6.72 10.16
C GLU A 92 -16.94 6.72 8.89
N LEU A 93 -16.37 6.38 7.72
CA LEU A 93 -17.08 6.23 6.43
C LEU A 93 -17.32 4.75 6.10
#